data_AF-A0A1C2ACT1-F1
#
_entry.id   AF-A0A1C2ACT1-F1
#
_cell.length_a   1.000
_cell.length_b   1.000
_cell.length_c   1.000
_cell.angle_alpha   90.00
_cell.angle_beta   90.00
_cell.angle_gamma   90.00
#
_symmetry.space_group_name_H-M   'P 1'
#
loop_
_entity.id
_entity.type
_entity.pdbx_description
1 polymer ?
#
loop_
_entity_poly.entity_id
_entity_poly.type
_entity_poly.pdbx_seq_one_letter_code
_entity_poly.pdbx_strand_id
1 'polypeptide(L)'
;MKKNNVYILEDRGLLYISGEDCKEFLQNIVTNNINNVDEKNSCYSALLTPQGKYLYDFNILKHKSGYFLDCEKKNIDNLFNQLNLYKLRSKVEILNLSNEFVIAVISKERFLDIENSNSNAGCTIKF
;
A
#
# COMPACT_ATOMS: atom_id res chain seq x y z
N MET A 1 -18.64 -4.88 -14.02
CA MET A 1 -19.03 -3.84 -13.04
C MET A 1 -19.64 -2.67 -13.79
N LYS A 2 -20.82 -2.16 -13.39
CA LYS A 2 -21.44 -1.02 -14.09
C LYS A 2 -20.59 0.24 -13.93
N LYS A 3 -20.56 1.12 -14.93
CA LYS A 3 -19.68 2.30 -14.99
C LYS A 3 -19.71 3.14 -13.71
N ASN A 4 -20.89 3.49 -13.23
CA ASN A 4 -21.03 4.42 -12.10
C ASN A 4 -21.18 3.72 -10.73
N ASN A 5 -20.85 2.44 -10.64
CA ASN A 5 -20.91 1.73 -9.36
C ASN A 5 -19.56 1.82 -8.63
N VAL A 6 -19.65 1.99 -7.32
CA VAL A 6 -18.54 1.92 -6.37
C VAL A 6 -18.81 0.76 -5.43
N TYR A 7 -17.84 -0.10 -5.19
CA TYR A 7 -17.96 -1.20 -4.23
C TYR A 7 -16.91 -1.03 -3.15
N ILE A 8 -17.38 -0.93 -1.91
CA ILE A 8 -16.50 -0.87 -0.74
C ILE A 8 -15.99 -2.28 -0.46
N LEU A 9 -14.68 -2.39 -0.25
CA LEU A 9 -13.99 -3.61 0.12
C LEU A 9 -13.77 -3.60 1.64
N GLU A 10 -14.77 -4.07 2.38
CA GLU A 10 -14.76 -4.08 3.86
C GLU A 10 -13.70 -5.00 4.47
N ASP A 11 -13.19 -5.94 3.67
CA ASP A 11 -12.16 -6.92 3.97
C ASP A 11 -10.74 -6.40 3.74
N ARG A 12 -10.58 -5.11 3.42
CA ARG A 12 -9.28 -4.45 3.24
C ARG A 12 -8.93 -3.56 4.43
N GLY A 13 -7.65 -3.49 4.75
CA GLY A 13 -7.07 -2.64 5.78
C GLY A 13 -5.92 -1.81 5.23
N LEU A 14 -5.60 -0.72 5.93
CA LEU A 14 -4.61 0.26 5.49
C LEU A 14 -3.62 0.57 6.61
N LEU A 15 -2.33 0.41 6.34
CA LEU A 15 -1.26 0.98 7.17
C LEU A 15 -0.67 2.20 6.47
N TYR A 16 -0.29 3.21 7.27
CA TYR A 16 0.52 4.32 6.82
C TYR A 16 1.90 4.24 7.44
N ILE A 17 2.93 4.27 6.60
CA ILE A 17 4.33 4.20 7.00
C ILE A 17 5.01 5.51 6.61
N SER A 18 5.52 6.22 7.60
CA SER A 18 6.15 7.54 7.42
C SER A 18 7.42 7.69 8.26
N GLY A 19 8.11 8.83 8.10
CA GLY A 19 9.36 9.13 8.78
C GLY A 19 10.54 9.21 7.82
N GLU A 20 11.68 9.71 8.31
CA GLU A 20 12.87 10.00 7.51
C GLU A 20 13.39 8.74 6.78
N ASP A 21 13.30 7.58 7.44
CA ASP A 21 13.89 6.33 6.94
C ASP A 21 12.88 5.43 6.20
N CYS A 22 11.60 5.86 6.04
CA CYS A 22 10.53 4.96 5.61
C CYS A 22 10.77 4.31 4.24
N LYS A 23 11.36 5.04 3.29
CA LYS A 23 11.67 4.54 1.95
C LYS A 23 12.75 3.46 1.99
N GLU A 24 13.85 3.72 2.69
CA GLU A 24 14.96 2.78 2.83
C GLU A 24 14.52 1.54 3.62
N PHE A 25 13.78 1.74 4.70
CA PHE A 25 13.18 0.67 5.48
C PHE A 25 12.35 -0.28 4.61
N LEU A 26 11.40 0.25 3.82
CA LEU A 26 10.59 -0.59 2.93
C LEU A 26 11.41 -1.25 1.83
N GLN A 27 12.32 -0.51 1.19
CA GLN A 27 13.19 -1.02 0.13
C GLN A 27 14.01 -2.25 0.56
N ASN A 28 14.35 -2.33 1.85
CA ASN A 28 15.18 -3.41 2.38
C ASN A 28 14.39 -4.67 2.78
N ILE A 29 13.07 -4.58 2.98
CA ILE A 29 12.28 -5.69 3.55
C ILE A 29 11.21 -6.24 2.62
N VAL A 30 10.81 -5.50 1.59
CA VAL A 30 9.76 -5.93 0.65
C VAL A 30 10.34 -6.50 -0.63
N THR A 31 9.55 -7.30 -1.35
CA THR A 31 10.01 -8.00 -2.56
C THR A 31 10.13 -7.13 -3.80
N ASN A 32 9.60 -5.90 -3.79
CA ASN A 32 9.54 -5.03 -4.96
C ASN A 32 10.33 -3.72 -4.74
N ASN A 33 10.70 -3.06 -5.83
CA ASN A 33 11.52 -1.85 -5.79
C ASN A 33 10.68 -0.62 -5.45
N ILE A 34 10.83 -0.10 -4.23
CA ILE A 34 10.15 1.09 -3.72
C ILE A 34 10.62 2.37 -4.43
N ASN A 35 11.79 2.36 -5.07
CA ASN A 35 12.20 3.49 -5.90
C ASN A 35 11.29 3.74 -7.10
N ASN A 36 10.51 2.72 -7.51
CA ASN A 36 9.53 2.84 -8.59
C ASN A 36 8.14 3.29 -8.08
N VAL A 37 7.97 3.51 -6.77
CA VAL A 37 6.71 3.96 -6.18
C VAL A 37 6.76 5.46 -5.94
N ASP A 38 5.96 6.19 -6.70
CA ASP A 38 5.87 7.65 -6.69
C ASP A 38 4.41 8.11 -6.83
N GLU A 39 4.19 9.40 -7.03
CA GLU A 39 2.85 10.00 -7.15
C GLU A 39 2.05 9.50 -8.36
N LYS A 40 2.70 8.79 -9.30
CA LYS A 40 2.11 8.27 -10.54
C LYS A 40 2.14 6.75 -10.62
N ASN A 41 2.87 6.09 -9.72
CA ASN A 41 3.10 4.65 -9.77
C ASN A 41 2.99 4.02 -8.38
N SER A 42 2.20 2.95 -8.30
CA SER A 42 2.12 2.02 -7.17
C SER A 42 2.68 0.67 -7.57
N CYS A 43 3.01 -0.16 -6.59
CA CYS A 43 3.40 -1.54 -6.86
C CYS A 43 2.69 -2.53 -5.92
N TYR A 44 2.58 -3.77 -6.38
CA TYR A 44 2.26 -4.90 -5.51
C TYR A 44 3.57 -5.48 -4.96
N SER A 45 3.58 -5.81 -3.68
CA SER A 45 4.75 -6.40 -3.04
C SER A 45 4.35 -7.37 -1.93
N ALA A 46 5.35 -8.06 -1.39
CA ALA A 46 5.20 -8.98 -0.29
C ALA A 46 6.29 -8.74 0.76
N LEU A 47 5.99 -9.12 1.99
CA LEU A 47 6.95 -9.29 3.07
C LEU A 47 7.22 -10.79 3.23
N LEU A 48 8.49 -11.17 3.30
CA LEU A 48 8.92 -12.55 3.44
C LEU A 48 9.67 -12.75 4.77
N THR A 49 9.83 -14.00 5.19
CA THR A 49 10.83 -14.34 6.20
C THR A 49 12.25 -14.11 5.64
N PRO A 50 13.28 -14.02 6.49
CA PRO A 50 14.67 -13.96 6.04
C PRO A 50 15.09 -15.17 5.17
N GLN A 51 14.40 -16.30 5.29
CA GLN A 51 14.62 -17.51 4.48
C GLN A 51 13.79 -17.51 3.17
N GLY A 52 13.06 -16.42 2.87
CA GLY A 52 12.28 -16.27 1.65
C GLY A 52 10.88 -16.91 1.68
N LYS A 53 10.37 -17.31 2.85
CA LYS A 53 8.99 -17.83 2.95
C LYS A 53 7.98 -16.69 2.96
N TYR A 54 6.85 -16.85 2.30
CA TYR A 54 5.76 -15.89 2.30
C TYR A 54 5.24 -15.60 3.72
N LEU A 55 5.00 -14.32 4.02
CA LEU A 55 4.29 -13.88 5.23
C LEU A 55 3.03 -13.09 4.87
N TYR A 56 3.17 -12.00 4.11
CA TYR A 56 2.09 -11.09 3.76
C TYR A 56 2.30 -10.49 2.37
N ASP A 57 1.24 -10.02 1.75
CA ASP A 57 1.27 -9.20 0.55
C ASP A 57 0.36 -7.98 0.65
N PHE A 58 0.67 -6.97 -0.17
CA PHE A 58 0.01 -5.68 -0.13
C PHE A 58 0.31 -4.83 -1.36
N ASN A 59 -0.58 -3.87 -1.63
CA ASN A 59 -0.31 -2.77 -2.55
C ASN A 59 0.42 -1.66 -1.79
N ILE A 60 1.44 -1.07 -2.41
CA ILE A 60 2.19 0.06 -1.87
C ILE A 60 1.93 1.29 -2.75
N LEU A 61 1.45 2.36 -2.14
CA LEU A 61 1.15 3.61 -2.81
C LEU A 61 1.88 4.77 -2.13
N LYS A 62 2.40 5.73 -2.89
CA LYS A 62 2.96 6.95 -2.30
C LYS A 62 1.83 7.78 -1.68
N HIS A 63 2.03 8.26 -0.45
CA HIS A 63 1.11 9.21 0.17
C HIS A 63 1.85 10.19 1.07
N LYS A 64 1.69 11.49 0.81
CA LYS A 64 2.39 12.57 1.55
C LYS A 64 3.89 12.25 1.66
N SER A 65 4.46 12.34 2.87
CA SER A 65 5.86 12.01 3.13
C SER A 65 6.15 10.51 3.19
N GLY A 66 5.12 9.66 3.28
CA GLY A 66 5.24 8.22 3.49
C GLY A 66 4.65 7.37 2.37
N TYR A 67 4.14 6.20 2.76
CA TYR A 67 3.52 5.19 1.90
C TYR A 67 2.31 4.58 2.59
N PHE A 68 1.28 4.26 1.79
CA PHE A 68 0.20 3.38 2.21
C PHE A 68 0.51 1.95 1.84
N LEU A 69 0.20 1.04 2.76
CA LEU A 69 0.15 -0.40 2.53
C LEU A 69 -1.28 -0.86 2.67
N ASP A 70 -1.88 -1.24 1.55
CA ASP A 70 -3.22 -1.78 1.46
C ASP A 70 -3.15 -3.32 1.41
N CYS A 71 -3.72 -3.99 2.41
CA CYS A 71 -3.69 -5.45 2.56
C CYS A 71 -5.02 -6.01 3.03
N GLU A 72 -5.10 -7.34 3.16
CA GLU A 72 -6.28 -7.99 3.75
C GLU A 72 -6.42 -7.60 5.23
N LYS A 73 -7.61 -7.15 5.62
CA LYS A 73 -7.91 -6.62 6.96
C LYS A 73 -7.62 -7.64 8.05
N LYS A 74 -7.88 -8.93 7.81
CA LYS A 74 -7.59 -10.01 8.77
C LYS A 74 -6.10 -10.11 9.14
N ASN A 75 -5.22 -9.60 8.27
CA ASN A 75 -3.77 -9.66 8.45
C ASN A 75 -3.18 -8.33 8.92
N ILE A 76 -3.98 -7.25 9.03
CA ILE A 76 -3.46 -5.88 9.21
C ILE A 76 -2.67 -5.72 10.51
N ASP A 77 -3.15 -6.27 11.62
CA ASP A 77 -2.49 -6.17 12.92
C ASP A 77 -1.24 -7.06 12.97
N ASN A 78 -1.28 -8.22 12.33
CA ASN A 78 -0.12 -9.10 12.22
C ASN A 78 1.00 -8.46 11.37
N LEU A 79 0.64 -7.85 10.23
CA LEU A 79 1.56 -7.08 9.40
C LEU A 79 2.11 -5.87 10.18
N PHE A 80 1.26 -5.11 10.88
CA PHE A 80 1.68 -4.00 11.72
C PHE A 80 2.71 -4.42 12.77
N ASN A 81 2.44 -5.51 13.50
CA ASN A 81 3.35 -6.04 14.50
C ASN A 81 4.68 -6.50 13.87
N GLN A 82 4.62 -7.17 12.72
CA GLN A 82 5.82 -7.62 12.01
C GLN A 82 6.69 -6.45 11.55
N LEU A 83 6.09 -5.41 10.97
CA LEU A 83 6.82 -4.21 10.54
C LEU A 83 7.41 -3.45 11.74
N ASN A 84 6.70 -3.39 12.87
CA ASN A 84 7.24 -2.82 14.10
C ASN A 84 8.42 -3.61 14.67
N LEU A 85 8.44 -4.93 14.52
CA LEU A 85 9.58 -5.76 14.88
C LEU A 85 10.79 -5.43 13.99
N TYR A 86 10.58 -5.22 12.70
CA TYR A 86 11.64 -4.94 11.73
C TYR A 86 12.16 -3.50 11.74
N LYS A 87 11.38 -2.52 12.23
CA LYS A 87 11.81 -1.11 12.20
C LYS A 87 13.03 -0.81 13.07
N LEU A 88 13.29 -1.61 14.11
CA LEU A 88 14.42 -1.45 15.02
C LEU A 88 14.65 0.02 15.44
N ARG A 89 15.77 0.63 15.03
CA ARG A 89 16.14 2.03 15.34
C ARG A 89 15.81 3.00 14.19
N SER A 90 15.25 2.52 13.08
CA SER A 90 14.84 3.37 11.98
C SER A 90 13.80 4.38 12.46
N LYS A 91 13.94 5.63 12.02
CA LYS A 91 13.01 6.72 12.27
C LYS A 91 11.75 6.54 11.41
N VAL A 92 10.99 5.49 11.71
CA VAL A 92 9.77 5.10 11.03
C VAL A 92 8.61 5.05 12.00
N GLU A 93 7.54 5.73 11.63
CA GLU A 93 6.24 5.65 12.27
C GLU A 93 5.31 4.80 11.42
N ILE A 94 4.52 3.95 12.09
CA ILE A 94 3.54 3.08 11.45
C ILE A 94 2.21 3.32 12.15
N LEU A 95 1.17 3.64 11.38
CA LEU A 95 -0.19 3.85 11.86
C LEU A 95 -1.13 2.86 11.18
N ASN A 96 -2.04 2.25 11.93
CA ASN A 96 -3.16 1.52 11.36
C ASN A 96 -4.31 2.50 11.12
N LEU A 97 -4.63 2.73 9.84
CA LEU A 97 -5.64 3.69 9.39
C LEU A 97 -6.92 3.01 8.87
N SER A 98 -7.16 1.76 9.26
CA SER A 98 -8.28 0.95 8.76
C SER A 98 -9.65 1.41 9.24
N ASN A 99 -9.73 2.34 10.20
CA ASN A 99 -10.97 2.92 10.69
C ASN A 99 -11.20 4.35 10.16
N GLU A 100 -10.18 4.94 9.55
CA GLU A 100 -10.12 6.31 9.05
C GLU A 100 -10.35 6.36 7.54
N PHE A 101 -10.03 5.28 6.84
CA PHE A 101 -10.20 5.13 5.40
C PHE A 101 -11.04 3.90 5.06
N VAL A 102 -11.76 3.99 3.94
CA VAL A 102 -12.36 2.84 3.26
C VAL A 102 -11.67 2.65 1.93
N ILE A 103 -11.52 1.39 1.53
CA ILE A 103 -10.99 1.03 0.21
C ILE A 103 -12.18 0.63 -0.65
N ALA A 104 -12.20 1.13 -1.88
CA ALA A 104 -13.27 0.85 -2.81
C ALA A 104 -12.72 0.62 -4.21
N VAL A 105 -13.47 -0.14 -5.00
CA VAL A 105 -13.20 -0.37 -6.41
C VAL A 105 -14.26 0.32 -7.28
N ILE A 106 -13.78 0.95 -8.34
CA ILE A 106 -14.56 1.58 -9.40
C ILE A 106 -14.28 0.90 -10.74
N SER A 107 -15.17 1.06 -11.72
CA SER A 107 -14.99 0.37 -13.00
C SER A 107 -13.78 0.95 -13.75
N LYS A 108 -13.16 0.14 -14.60
CA LYS A 108 -12.10 0.62 -15.48
C LYS A 108 -12.56 1.80 -16.34
N GLU A 109 -13.78 1.74 -16.88
CA GLU A 109 -14.38 2.82 -17.65
C GLU A 109 -14.49 4.12 -16.85
N ARG A 110 -14.88 4.03 -15.58
CA ARG A 110 -14.96 5.21 -14.70
C ARG A 110 -13.59 5.74 -14.30
N PHE A 111 -12.64 4.85 -14.04
CA PHE A 111 -11.25 5.22 -13.76
C PHE A 111 -10.64 6.00 -14.94
N LEU A 112 -10.89 5.56 -16.18
CA LEU A 112 -10.39 6.21 -17.40
C LEU A 112 -11.04 7.58 -17.68
N ASP A 113 -12.17 7.93 -17.05
CA ASP A 113 -12.73 9.28 -17.12
C ASP A 113 -11.99 10.27 -16.20
N ILE A 114 -11.16 9.79 -15.27
CA ILE A 114 -10.42 10.65 -14.31
C ILE A 114 -9.24 11.28 -15.04
N GLU A 115 -9.01 12.58 -14.81
CA GLU A 115 -7.88 13.30 -15.38
C GLU A 115 -6.54 12.64 -14.98
N ASN A 116 -5.60 12.55 -15.93
CA ASN A 116 -4.30 11.90 -15.74
C ASN A 116 -4.33 10.38 -15.49
N SER A 117 -5.50 9.74 -15.61
CA SER A 117 -5.61 8.29 -15.59
C SER A 117 -5.01 7.66 -16.86
N ASN A 118 -4.51 6.43 -16.72
CA ASN A 118 -4.17 5.60 -17.88
C ASN A 118 -4.29 4.12 -17.53
N SER A 119 -4.36 3.25 -18.52
CA SER A 119 -4.56 1.81 -18.31
C SER A 119 -3.27 1.02 -18.06
N ASN A 120 -2.13 1.67 -17.85
CA ASN A 120 -0.87 0.96 -17.61
C ASN A 120 -0.87 0.35 -16.20
N ALA A 121 -0.26 -0.83 -16.06
CA ALA A 121 -0.13 -1.48 -14.76
C ALA A 121 0.66 -0.58 -13.80
N GLY A 122 0.17 -0.48 -12.55
CA GLY A 122 0.78 0.36 -11.52
C GLY A 122 0.41 1.84 -11.61
N CYS A 123 -0.29 2.30 -12.66
CA CYS A 123 -0.73 3.69 -12.74
C CYS A 123 -1.54 4.09 -11.50
N THR A 124 -1.04 5.10 -10.81
CA THR A 124 -1.68 5.73 -9.66
C THR A 124 -2.00 7.18 -10.00
N ILE A 125 -3.12 7.66 -9.49
CA ILE A 125 -3.51 9.06 -9.55
C ILE A 125 -3.53 9.55 -8.12
N LYS A 126 -2.87 10.68 -7.88
CA LYS A 126 -2.88 11.33 -6.57
C LYS A 126 -4.30 11.73 -6.17
N PHE A 127 -4.65 11.47 -4.92
CA PHE A 127 -5.90 11.89 -4.28
C PHE A 127 -5.64 12.81 -3.09
#